data_AF-A0A7C5L2U5-F1
#
_entry.id   AF-A0A7C5L2U5-F1
#
_cell.length_a   1.000
_cell.length_b   1.000
_cell.length_c   1.000
_cell.angle_alpha   90.00
_cell.angle_beta   90.00
_cell.angle_gamma   90.00
#
_symmetry.space_group_name_H-M   'P 1'
#
loop_
_entity.id
_entity.type
_entity.pdbx_description
1 polymer ?
#
loop_
_entity_poly.entity_id
_entity_poly.type
_entity_poly.pdbx_seq_one_letter_code
_entity_poly.pdbx_strand_id
1 'polypeptide(L)'
;MRKGSALLLLSFTPVLYGMSEPAPIPSELKEVKIRITDAQGVSHSLKGIRCSDGTLRLKRGALSYSVPLSSVRRITSLSSAGGNVRIRVEFVDGSAEEFEISATTRCVSESRVGTVSFHMAEIREMELLQGESR
;
A
#
# COMPACT_ATOMS: atom_id res chain seq x y z
N MET A 1 -6.70 61.18 37.27
CA MET A 1 -5.67 60.55 36.41
C MET A 1 -5.35 59.16 36.91
N ARG A 2 -5.65 58.11 36.12
CA ARG A 2 -4.79 56.93 35.91
C ARG A 2 -5.46 56.05 34.86
N LYS A 3 -4.83 56.01 33.68
CA LYS A 3 -5.15 55.15 32.54
C LYS A 3 -4.71 53.72 32.88
N GLY A 4 -5.59 52.74 32.70
CA GLY A 4 -5.22 51.33 32.67
C GLY A 4 -5.26 50.85 31.22
N SER A 5 -4.09 50.76 30.59
CA SER A 5 -3.93 50.11 29.28
C SER A 5 -4.01 48.60 29.45
N ALA A 6 -5.01 47.97 28.85
CA ALA A 6 -5.06 46.53 28.67
C ALA A 6 -4.24 46.16 27.43
N LEU A 7 -3.06 45.57 27.65
CA LEU A 7 -2.19 45.06 26.59
C LEU A 7 -2.66 43.63 26.25
N LEU A 8 -3.31 43.46 25.10
CA LEU A 8 -3.75 42.17 24.59
C LEU A 8 -2.55 41.43 23.98
N LEU A 9 -2.00 40.46 24.70
CA LEU A 9 -0.95 39.56 24.22
C LEU A 9 -1.56 38.52 23.26
N LEU A 10 -1.37 38.72 21.96
CA LEU A 10 -1.58 37.67 20.95
C LEU A 10 -0.48 36.61 21.09
N SER A 11 -0.84 35.45 21.64
CA SER A 11 -0.01 34.25 21.64
C SER A 11 -0.03 33.57 20.27
N PHE A 12 1.09 33.68 19.55
CA PHE A 12 1.39 32.86 18.37
C PHE A 12 1.70 31.43 18.81
N THR A 13 0.81 30.48 18.54
CA THR A 13 1.12 29.04 18.65
C THR A 13 1.81 28.58 17.36
N PRO A 14 3.06 28.06 17.41
CA PRO A 14 3.67 27.43 16.25
C PRO A 14 2.97 26.10 15.98
N VAL A 15 2.32 26.01 14.82
CA VAL A 15 1.78 24.74 14.31
C VAL A 15 2.97 23.87 13.91
N LEU A 16 3.36 22.96 14.80
CA LEU A 16 4.31 21.91 14.49
C LEU A 16 3.64 20.94 13.52
N TYR A 17 3.88 21.11 12.22
CA TYR A 17 3.61 20.08 11.23
C TYR A 17 4.56 18.90 11.54
N GLY A 18 4.02 17.89 12.22
CA GLY A 18 4.70 16.62 12.40
C GLY A 18 5.03 16.03 11.04
N MET A 19 6.31 15.85 10.76
CA MET A 19 6.75 14.96 9.70
C MET A 19 6.27 13.57 10.09
N SER A 20 5.15 13.13 9.53
CA SER A 20 4.62 11.80 9.77
C SER A 20 5.63 10.79 9.25
N GLU A 21 6.26 10.08 10.17
CA GLU A 21 7.05 8.90 9.82
C GLU A 21 6.18 7.96 8.96
N PRO A 22 6.72 7.38 7.89
CA PRO A 22 5.97 6.44 7.07
C PRO A 22 5.46 5.31 7.98
N ALA A 23 4.16 5.02 7.90
CA ALA A 23 3.57 3.95 8.71
C ALA A 23 4.39 2.66 8.57
N PRO A 24 4.70 1.97 9.68
CA PRO A 24 5.50 0.76 9.64
C PRO A 24 4.74 -0.36 8.89
N ILE A 25 5.49 -1.31 8.33
CA ILE A 25 4.91 -2.52 7.76
C ILE A 25 4.25 -3.33 8.89
N PRO A 26 2.99 -3.78 8.74
CA PRO A 26 2.31 -4.61 9.73
C PRO A 26 3.11 -5.86 10.09
N SER A 27 3.13 -6.24 11.37
CA SER A 27 3.95 -7.32 11.91
C SER A 27 3.75 -8.66 11.18
N GLU A 28 2.51 -8.96 10.84
CA GLU A 28 2.09 -10.16 10.12
C GLU A 28 2.57 -10.18 8.65
N LEU A 29 2.92 -9.03 8.09
CA LEU A 29 3.42 -8.91 6.72
C LEU A 29 4.94 -8.76 6.65
N LYS A 30 5.62 -8.38 7.75
CA LYS A 30 7.07 -8.09 7.76
C LYS A 30 7.93 -9.23 7.23
N GLU A 31 7.57 -10.46 7.54
CA GLU A 31 8.35 -11.65 7.15
C GLU A 31 7.88 -12.30 5.85
N VAL A 32 6.82 -11.78 5.23
CA VAL A 32 6.30 -12.31 3.96
C VAL A 32 7.30 -12.01 2.85
N LYS A 33 7.73 -13.05 2.13
CA LYS A 33 8.51 -12.90 0.90
C LYS A 33 7.56 -12.55 -0.23
N ILE A 34 7.92 -11.57 -1.05
CA ILE A 34 7.13 -11.17 -2.22
C ILE A 34 7.99 -11.33 -3.46
N ARG A 35 7.41 -11.91 -4.51
CA ARG A 35 7.97 -11.84 -5.86
C ARG A 35 7.12 -10.87 -6.67
N ILE A 36 7.77 -9.90 -7.30
CA ILE A 36 7.10 -8.94 -8.18
C ILE A 36 7.72 -9.04 -9.56
N THR A 37 6.87 -9.15 -10.58
CA THR A 37 7.27 -8.93 -11.97
C THR A 37 6.70 -7.59 -12.41
N ASP A 38 7.56 -6.65 -12.77
CA ASP A 38 7.12 -5.33 -13.22
C ASP A 38 6.54 -5.36 -14.64
N ALA A 39 6.01 -4.22 -15.08
CA ALA A 39 5.43 -4.06 -16.40
C ALA A 39 6.45 -4.32 -17.53
N GLN A 40 7.74 -4.09 -17.28
CA GLN A 40 8.84 -4.37 -18.21
C GLN A 40 9.24 -5.86 -18.22
N GLY A 41 8.78 -6.65 -17.24
CA GLY A 41 9.07 -8.08 -17.12
C GLY A 41 10.28 -8.40 -16.24
N VAL A 42 10.81 -7.43 -15.49
CA VAL A 42 11.90 -7.67 -14.54
C VAL A 42 11.32 -8.22 -13.24
N SER A 43 11.93 -9.29 -12.74
CA SER A 43 11.51 -9.92 -11.48
C SER A 43 12.33 -9.42 -10.29
N HIS A 44 11.64 -9.03 -9.24
CA HIS A 44 12.17 -8.50 -7.99
C HIS A 44 11.81 -9.46 -6.86
N SER A 45 12.78 -9.76 -6.00
CA SER A 45 12.57 -10.52 -4.76
C SER A 45 12.63 -9.59 -3.57
N LEU A 46 11.50 -9.44 -2.90
CA LEU A 46 11.28 -8.48 -1.83
C LEU A 46 10.79 -9.16 -0.55
N LYS A 47 10.77 -8.42 0.55
CA LYS A 47 10.32 -8.87 1.87
C LYS A 47 9.51 -7.76 2.52
N GLY A 48 8.43 -8.11 3.21
CA GLY A 48 7.56 -7.13 3.85
C GLY A 48 6.74 -6.37 2.82
N ILE A 49 5.44 -6.15 3.03
CA ILE A 49 4.65 -5.35 2.09
C ILE A 49 3.59 -4.51 2.79
N ARG A 50 3.41 -3.28 2.29
CA ARG A 50 2.36 -2.38 2.72
C ARG A 50 1.87 -1.51 1.56
N CYS A 51 0.60 -1.64 1.16
CA CYS A 51 -0.04 -0.77 0.16
C CYS A 51 -0.94 0.33 0.77
N SER A 52 -1.51 0.06 1.94
CA SER A 52 -2.24 1.04 2.75
C SER A 52 -1.95 0.71 4.22
N ASP A 53 -2.94 0.29 4.99
CA ASP A 53 -2.78 -0.20 6.37
C ASP A 53 -2.76 -1.73 6.41
N GLY A 54 -2.03 -2.35 5.47
CA GLY A 54 -2.02 -3.82 5.30
C GLY A 54 -3.16 -4.40 4.47
N THR A 55 -4.04 -3.56 3.91
CA THR A 55 -5.14 -3.97 3.02
C THR A 55 -5.02 -3.37 1.62
N LEU A 56 -5.73 -3.99 0.67
CA LEU A 56 -5.98 -3.46 -0.67
C LEU A 56 -7.40 -2.92 -0.73
N ARG A 57 -7.54 -1.68 -1.22
CA ARG A 57 -8.84 -1.09 -1.54
C ARG A 57 -9.20 -1.44 -2.98
N LEU A 58 -10.14 -2.37 -3.12
CA LEU A 58 -10.56 -2.94 -4.39
C LEU A 58 -12.00 -2.54 -4.72
N LYS A 59 -12.35 -2.52 -6.01
CA LYS A 59 -13.71 -2.27 -6.48
C LYS A 59 -14.22 -3.42 -7.34
N ARG A 60 -15.52 -3.70 -7.22
CA ARG A 60 -16.26 -4.54 -8.18
C ARG A 60 -17.66 -3.94 -8.35
N GLY A 61 -17.94 -3.44 -9.55
CA GLY A 61 -19.14 -2.65 -9.80
C GLY A 61 -19.20 -1.43 -8.87
N ALA A 62 -20.33 -1.24 -8.19
CA ALA A 62 -20.53 -0.14 -7.25
C ALA A 62 -19.93 -0.37 -5.86
N LEU A 63 -19.43 -1.58 -5.56
CA LEU A 63 -18.98 -1.95 -4.23
C LEU A 63 -17.47 -1.76 -4.08
N SER A 64 -17.07 -1.27 -2.90
CA SER A 64 -15.67 -1.16 -2.49
C SER A 64 -15.35 -2.17 -1.39
N TYR A 65 -14.23 -2.86 -1.53
CA TYR A 65 -13.76 -3.92 -0.65
C TYR A 65 -12.44 -3.49 -0.01
N SER A 66 -12.25 -3.85 1.25
CA SER A 66 -10.95 -3.77 1.93
C SER A 66 -10.46 -5.19 2.15
N VAL A 67 -9.53 -5.63 1.31
CA VAL A 67 -9.02 -7.01 1.31
C VAL A 67 -7.69 -7.06 2.07
N PRO A 68 -7.55 -7.86 3.14
CA PRO A 68 -6.28 -8.02 3.84
C PRO A 68 -5.22 -8.65 2.93
N LEU A 69 -4.01 -8.08 2.90
CA LEU A 69 -2.89 -8.65 2.12
C LEU A 69 -2.53 -10.06 2.61
N SER A 70 -2.76 -10.38 3.88
CA SER A 70 -2.59 -11.73 4.44
C SER A 70 -3.55 -12.77 3.86
N SER A 71 -4.64 -12.36 3.22
CA SER A 71 -5.56 -13.27 2.51
C SER A 71 -5.21 -13.47 1.03
N VAL A 72 -4.27 -12.69 0.51
CA VAL A 72 -3.90 -12.67 -0.91
C VAL A 72 -2.68 -13.55 -1.15
N ARG A 73 -2.79 -14.45 -2.13
CA ARG A 73 -1.68 -15.27 -2.63
C ARG A 73 -1.02 -14.62 -3.84
N ARG A 74 -1.82 -14.18 -4.82
CA ARG A 74 -1.30 -13.62 -6.08
C ARG A 74 -2.20 -12.51 -6.59
N ILE A 75 -1.59 -11.52 -7.24
CA ILE A 75 -2.26 -10.47 -7.98
C ILE A 75 -1.66 -10.44 -9.39
N THR A 76 -2.50 -10.52 -10.41
CA THR A 76 -2.10 -10.41 -11.80
C THR A 76 -2.82 -9.24 -12.46
N SER A 77 -2.06 -8.34 -13.08
CA SER A 77 -2.61 -7.23 -13.85
C SER A 77 -3.13 -7.73 -15.19
N LEU A 78 -4.39 -7.40 -15.50
CA LEU A 78 -5.07 -7.82 -16.73
C LEU A 78 -5.11 -6.70 -17.77
N SER A 79 -5.42 -5.48 -17.33
CA SER A 79 -5.51 -4.30 -18.20
C SER A 79 -5.44 -3.02 -17.36
N SER A 80 -4.98 -1.92 -17.95
CA SER A 80 -4.98 -0.60 -17.33
C SER A 80 -5.75 0.39 -18.19
N ALA A 81 -6.76 1.06 -17.61
CA ALA A 81 -7.58 2.05 -18.31
C ALA A 81 -8.22 3.03 -17.30
N GLY A 82 -8.35 4.30 -17.69
CA GLY A 82 -9.12 5.29 -16.92
C GLY A 82 -8.60 5.54 -15.49
N GLY A 83 -7.29 5.38 -15.27
CA GLY A 83 -6.67 5.55 -13.93
C GLY A 83 -6.87 4.36 -12.98
N ASN A 84 -7.44 3.25 -13.46
CA ASN A 84 -7.57 2.01 -12.72
C ASN A 84 -6.84 0.87 -13.43
N VAL A 85 -6.48 -0.16 -12.66
CA VAL A 85 -5.94 -1.43 -13.13
C VAL A 85 -6.98 -2.50 -12.83
N ARG A 86 -7.39 -3.25 -13.85
CA ARG A 86 -8.15 -4.48 -13.65
C ARG A 86 -7.17 -5.58 -13.28
N ILE A 87 -7.41 -6.21 -12.13
CA ILE A 87 -6.55 -7.25 -11.57
C ILE A 87 -7.34 -8.51 -11.31
N ARG A 88 -6.67 -9.66 -11.45
CA ARG A 88 -7.13 -10.92 -10.87
C ARG A 88 -6.42 -11.11 -9.53
N VAL A 89 -7.19 -11.35 -8.48
CA VAL A 89 -6.68 -11.65 -7.14
C VAL A 89 -6.94 -13.12 -6.86
N GLU A 90 -5.89 -13.88 -6.64
CA GLU A 90 -5.96 -15.24 -6.11
C GLU A 90 -5.75 -15.20 -4.59
N PHE A 91 -6.68 -15.79 -3.86
CA PHE A 91 -6.66 -15.84 -2.41
C PHE A 91 -5.96 -17.12 -1.92
N VAL A 92 -5.58 -17.11 -0.64
CA VAL A 92 -4.91 -18.25 0.01
C VAL A 92 -5.77 -19.53 0.04
N ASP A 93 -7.10 -19.40 0.03
CA ASP A 93 -8.05 -20.52 -0.03
C ASP A 93 -8.17 -21.13 -1.44
N GLY A 94 -7.48 -20.57 -2.43
CA GLY A 94 -7.49 -21.00 -3.82
C GLY A 94 -8.59 -20.38 -4.67
N SER A 95 -9.51 -19.61 -4.08
CA SER A 95 -10.48 -18.82 -4.85
C SER A 95 -9.77 -17.72 -5.63
N ALA A 96 -10.36 -17.30 -6.74
CA ALA A 96 -9.82 -16.23 -7.55
C ALA A 96 -10.93 -15.37 -8.12
N GLU A 97 -10.77 -14.05 -7.99
CA GLU A 97 -11.77 -13.12 -8.49
C GLU A 97 -11.14 -11.87 -9.11
N GLU A 98 -11.91 -11.18 -9.95
CA GLU A 98 -11.46 -9.95 -10.61
C GLU A 98 -11.97 -8.71 -9.91
N PHE A 99 -11.10 -7.70 -9.86
CA PHE A 99 -11.36 -6.42 -9.24
C PHE A 99 -10.72 -5.29 -10.04
N GLU A 100 -11.13 -4.06 -9.72
CA GLU A 100 -10.41 -2.85 -10.09
C GLU A 100 -9.68 -2.29 -8.88
N ILE A 101 -8.47 -1.78 -9.10
CA ILE A 101 -7.69 -1.05 -8.10
C ILE A 101 -7.21 0.26 -8.71
N SER A 102 -7.05 1.31 -7.91
CA SER A 102 -6.44 2.56 -8.39
C SER A 102 -5.04 2.28 -8.94
N ALA A 103 -4.75 2.79 -10.13
CA ALA A 103 -3.41 2.74 -10.74
C ALA A 103 -2.36 3.38 -9.82
N THR A 104 -2.76 4.37 -9.02
CA THR A 104 -1.89 5.11 -8.10
C THR A 104 -1.74 4.47 -6.73
N THR A 105 -2.42 3.34 -6.44
CA THR A 105 -2.23 2.63 -5.17
C THR A 105 -0.75 2.30 -5.01
N ARG A 106 -0.13 2.90 -3.98
CA ARG A 106 1.31 2.82 -3.71
C ARG A 106 1.57 1.71 -2.71
N CYS A 107 2.49 0.82 -3.03
CA CYS A 107 3.01 -0.18 -2.13
C CYS A 107 4.46 0.08 -1.78
N VAL A 108 4.84 -0.34 -0.57
CA VAL A 108 6.19 -0.24 -0.02
C VAL A 108 6.61 -1.63 0.44
N SER A 109 7.85 -1.99 0.14
CA SER A 109 8.45 -3.27 0.47
C SER A 109 9.95 -3.11 0.72
N GLU A 110 10.60 -4.11 1.29
CA GLU A 110 12.04 -4.12 1.53
C GLU A 110 12.74 -5.01 0.51
N SER A 111 13.89 -4.56 0.02
CA SER A 111 14.79 -5.32 -0.83
C SER A 111 16.15 -5.48 -0.15
N ARG A 112 17.05 -6.25 -0.75
CA ARG A 112 18.44 -6.38 -0.26
C ARG A 112 19.21 -5.06 -0.22
N VAL A 113 18.82 -4.08 -1.04
CA VAL A 113 19.52 -2.79 -1.17
C VAL A 113 18.80 -1.63 -0.46
N GLY A 114 17.64 -1.90 0.16
CA GLY A 114 16.84 -0.90 0.86
C GLY A 114 15.36 -0.95 0.51
N THR A 115 14.64 0.13 0.82
CA THR A 115 13.19 0.23 0.63
C THR A 115 12.83 0.45 -0.85
N VAL A 116 11.87 -0.33 -1.34
CA VAL A 116 11.29 -0.19 -2.67
C VAL A 116 9.87 0.37 -2.53
N SER A 117 9.54 1.35 -3.37
CA SER A 117 8.18 1.86 -3.53
C SER A 117 7.74 1.65 -4.98
N PHE A 118 6.50 1.22 -5.18
CA PHE A 118 5.95 0.99 -6.51
C PHE A 118 4.44 1.25 -6.52
N HIS A 119 3.88 1.47 -7.70
CA HIS A 119 2.45 1.65 -7.93
C HIS A 119 1.85 0.43 -8.62
N MET A 120 0.56 0.17 -8.42
CA MET A 120 -0.12 -0.97 -9.05
C MET A 120 -0.09 -0.94 -10.58
N ALA A 121 -0.02 0.25 -11.19
CA ALA A 121 0.15 0.40 -12.64
C ALA A 121 1.49 -0.13 -13.17
N GLU A 122 2.50 -0.24 -12.31
CA GLU A 122 3.87 -0.65 -12.67
C GLU A 122 4.06 -2.16 -12.53
N ILE A 123 3.07 -2.88 -12.02
CA ILE A 123 3.17 -4.31 -11.71
C ILE A 123 2.40 -5.14 -12.73
N ARG A 124 3.06 -6.16 -13.27
CA ARG A 124 2.43 -7.21 -14.06
C ARG A 124 1.89 -8.32 -13.17
N GLU A 125 2.71 -8.77 -12.23
CA GLU A 125 2.36 -9.83 -11.30
C GLU A 125 3.01 -9.59 -9.93
N MET A 126 2.28 -9.92 -8.87
CA MET A 126 2.76 -9.92 -7.49
C MET A 126 2.34 -11.23 -6.82
N GLU A 127 3.28 -11.94 -6.24
CA GLU A 127 3.05 -13.19 -5.52
C GLU A 127 3.54 -13.05 -4.08
N LEU A 128 2.66 -13.33 -3.12
CA LEU A 128 2.94 -13.30 -1.69
C LEU A 128 3.18 -14.75 -1.23
N LEU A 129 4.43 -15.05 -0.90
CA LEU A 129 4.89 -16.36 -0.47
C LEU A 129 4.71 -16.49 1.05
N GLN A 130 3.45 -16.56 1.48
CA GLN A 130 3.08 -16.73 2.88
C GLN A 130 3.22 -18.21 3.26
N GLY A 131 4.00 -18.51 4.30
CA GLY A 131 4.08 -19.88 4.84
C GLY A 131 5.17 -20.80 4.27
N GLU A 132 6.16 -20.31 3.51
CA GLU A 132 7.42 -21.06 3.34
C GLU A 132 8.35 -20.86 4.55
N SER A 133 7.81 -21.16 5.74
CA SER A 133 8.61 -21.46 6.93
C SER A 133 8.83 -22.97 6.88
N ARG A 134 9.99 -23.39 6.37
CA ARG A 134 10.51 -24.73 6.61
C ARG A 134 11.15 -24.77 7.99
#